data_AF-A0A0D6KQ21-F1
#
_entry.id   AF-A0A0D6KQ21-F1
#
_cell.length_a   1.000
_cell.length_b   1.000
_cell.length_c   1.000
_cell.angle_alpha   90.00
_cell.angle_beta   90.00
_cell.angle_gamma   90.00
#
_symmetry.space_group_name_H-M   'P 1'
#
loop_
_entity.id
_entity.type
_entity.pdbx_description
1 polymer ?
#
loop_
_entity_poly.entity_id
_entity_poly.type
_entity_poly.pdbx_seq_one_letter_code
_entity_poly.pdbx_strand_id
1 'polypeptide(L)' 'MNDAGHLVVYVAKKDLEEVVVKQTDGAEGKILTLANGWELEFRDMPDEKSLPLTVEARRLA' A
#
# COMPACT_ATOMS: atom_id res chain seq x y z
N MET A 1 -10.08 -4.23 -2.41
CA MET A 1 -10.67 -2.87 -2.41
C MET A 1 -11.80 -2.86 -1.39
N ASN A 2 -12.11 -1.72 -0.78
CA ASN A 2 -13.31 -1.61 0.07
C ASN A 2 -14.59 -1.50 -0.77
N ASP A 3 -15.75 -1.43 -0.13
CA ASP A 3 -17.07 -1.33 -0.81
C ASP A 3 -17.19 -0.07 -1.70
N ALA A 4 -16.36 0.95 -1.48
CA ALA A 4 -16.30 2.16 -2.29
C ALA A 4 -15.31 2.07 -3.48
N GLY A 5 -14.64 0.92 -3.65
CA GLY A 5 -13.65 0.72 -4.72
C GLY A 5 -12.26 1.32 -4.42
N HIS A 6 -11.98 1.72 -3.18
CA HIS A 6 -10.66 2.23 -2.81
C HIS A 6 -9.68 1.09 -2.50
N LEU A 7 -8.41 1.27 -2.87
CA LEU A 7 -7.33 0.40 -2.42
C LEU A 7 -7.08 0.64 -0.93
N VAL A 8 -6.96 -0.46 -0.17
CA VAL A 8 -6.75 -0.46 1.27
C VAL A 8 -5.52 -1.30 1.58
N VAL A 9 -4.71 -0.85 2.53
CA VAL A 9 -3.52 -1.55 3.02
C VAL A 9 -3.73 -1.93 4.48
N TYR A 10 -3.43 -3.19 4.81
CA TYR A 10 -3.35 -3.67 6.18
C TYR A 10 -1.89 -3.89 6.60
N VAL A 11 -1.46 -3.23 7.67
CA VAL A 11 -0.12 -3.34 8.25
C VAL A 11 -0.17 -4.18 9.52
N ALA A 12 0.07 -5.48 9.38
CA ALA A 12 -0.04 -6.46 10.47
C ALA A 12 0.78 -6.09 11.73
N LYS A 13 2.00 -5.58 11.56
CA LYS A 13 2.89 -5.19 12.69
C LYS A 13 2.33 -4.06 13.56
N LYS A 14 1.35 -3.31 13.05
CA LYS A 14 0.78 -2.14 13.71
C LYS A 14 -0.73 -2.28 13.94
N ASP A 15 -1.28 -3.41 13.51
CA ASP A 15 -2.71 -3.68 13.47
C ASP A 15 -3.50 -2.48 12.91
N LEU A 16 -3.03 -1.98 11.76
CA LEU A 16 -3.50 -0.76 11.14
C LEU A 16 -4.02 -1.05 9.74
N GLU A 17 -5.28 -0.70 9.49
CA GLU A 17 -5.89 -0.71 8.16
C GLU A 17 -6.16 0.73 7.70
N GLU A 18 -5.67 1.09 6.52
CA GLU A 18 -5.80 2.45 5.99
C GLU A 18 -6.03 2.49 4.49
N VAL A 19 -6.74 3.53 4.05
CA VAL A 19 -7.03 3.78 2.63
C VAL A 19 -5.80 4.39 1.96
N VAL A 20 -5.50 3.94 0.76
CA VAL A 20 -4.47 4.54 -0.09
C VAL A 20 -5.04 5.78 -0.77
N VAL A 21 -4.46 6.94 -0.51
CA VAL A 21 -4.87 8.23 -1.07
C VAL A 21 -4.01 8.68 -2.24
N LYS A 22 -2.81 8.09 -2.40
CA LYS A 22 -1.90 8.36 -3.52
C LYS A 22 -1.06 7.14 -3.84
N GLN A 23 -0.80 6.95 -5.13
CA GLN A 23 0.15 5.96 -5.64
C GLN A 23 1.18 6.68 -6.50
N THR A 24 2.46 6.35 -6.31
CA THR A 24 3.57 6.91 -7.09
C THR A 24 4.49 5.79 -7.53
N ASP A 25 4.98 5.84 -8.77
CA ASP A 25 6.03 4.92 -9.20
C ASP A 25 7.38 5.36 -8.60
N GLY A 26 8.00 4.47 -7.84
CA GLY A 26 9.32 4.62 -7.27
C GLY A 26 10.40 4.02 -8.19
N ALA A 27 11.67 4.20 -7.83
CA ALA A 27 12.78 3.68 -8.64
C ALA A 27 12.83 2.14 -8.67
N GLU A 28 12.47 1.48 -7.56
CA GLU A 28 12.50 0.03 -7.41
C GLU A 28 11.10 -0.59 -7.32
N GLY A 29 10.01 0.18 -7.51
CA GLY A 29 8.66 -0.32 -7.28
C GLY A 29 7.58 0.76 -7.19
N LYS A 30 6.65 0.64 -6.24
CA LYS A 30 5.56 1.59 -6.00
C LYS A 30 5.58 2.12 -4.57
N ILE A 31 5.25 3.40 -4.42
CA ILE A 31 5.06 4.06 -3.14
C ILE A 31 3.57 4.35 -2.97
N LEU A 32 2.98 3.82 -1.91
CA LEU A 32 1.60 4.08 -1.52
C LEU A 32 1.57 5.04 -0.33
N THR A 33 0.87 6.16 -0.48
CA THR A 33 0.59 7.08 0.62
C THR A 33 -0.78 6.74 1.21
N LEU A 34 -0.80 6.50 2.52
CA LEU A 34 -2.00 6.18 3.29
C LEU A 34 -2.69 7.47 3.78
N ALA A 35 -3.98 7.40 4.08
CA ALA A 35 -4.77 8.54 4.55
C ALA A 35 -4.23 9.14 5.87
N ASN A 36 -3.56 8.33 6.69
CA ASN A 36 -2.90 8.78 7.92
C ASN A 36 -1.52 9.44 7.70
N GLY A 37 -1.10 9.61 6.44
CA GLY A 37 0.15 10.25 6.05
C GLY A 37 1.36 9.33 5.96
N TRP A 38 1.21 8.02 6.19
CA TRP A 38 2.33 7.09 6.03
C TRP A 38 2.64 6.83 4.55
N GLU A 39 3.91 6.67 4.25
CA GLU A 39 4.37 6.25 2.93
C GLU A 39 5.02 4.88 3.02
N LEU A 40 4.51 3.94 2.22
CA LEU A 40 4.99 2.56 2.15
C LEU A 40 5.54 2.29 0.75
N GLU A 41 6.81 1.91 0.69
CA GLU A 41 7.48 1.45 -0.52
C GLU A 41 7.35 -0.07 -0.66
N PHE A 42 6.85 -0.48 -1.82
CA PHE A 42 6.69 -1.85 -2.26
C PHE A 42 7.58 -2.06 -3.48
N ARG A 43 8.70 -2.79 -3.33
CA ARG A 43 9.65 -3.00 -4.44
C ARG A 43 9.02 -3.81 -5.57
N ASP A 44 8.62 -5.03 -5.30
CA ASP A 44 8.02 -5.90 -6.32
C ASP A 44 6.49 -5.92 -6.22
N MET A 45 5.84 -4.76 -6.30
CA MET A 45 4.37 -4.72 -6.26
C MET A 45 3.80 -5.38 -7.53
N PRO A 46 3.07 -6.52 -7.41
CA PRO A 46 2.54 -7.20 -8.58
C PRO A 46 1.28 -6.50 -9.10
N ASP A 47 0.88 -6.86 -10.32
CA ASP A 47 -0.33 -6.36 -10.96
C ASP A 47 -1.56 -6.45 -10.04
N GLU A 48 -2.40 -5.40 -10.09
CA GLU A 48 -3.62 -5.23 -9.29
C GLU A 48 -4.57 -6.44 -9.37
N LYS A 49 -4.48 -7.24 -10.44
CA LYS A 49 -5.24 -8.47 -10.64
C LYS A 49 -4.94 -9.57 -9.61
N SER A 50 -3.86 -9.43 -8.84
CA SER A 50 -3.39 -10.43 -7.86
C SER A 50 -3.82 -10.12 -6.43
N LEU A 51 -4.66 -9.09 -6.21
CA LEU A 51 -5.12 -8.69 -4.88
C LEU A 51 -6.30 -9.56 -4.41
N PRO A 52 -6.41 -9.85 -3.08
CA PRO A 52 -5.58 -9.37 -1.98
C PRO A 52 -4.23 -10.10 -1.88
N LEU A 53 -3.18 -9.36 -1.50
CA LEU A 53 -1.81 -9.88 -1.42
C LEU A 53 -1.09 -9.36 -0.18
N THR A 54 -0.30 -10.24 0.46
CA THR A 54 0.64 -9.88 1.53
C THR A 54 2.07 -9.83 0.98
N VAL A 55 2.74 -8.71 1.20
CA VAL A 55 4.14 -8.48 0.80
C VAL A 55 4.86 -7.69 1.90
N GLU A 56 6.19 -7.79 1.91
CA GLU A 56 7.01 -6.90 2.73
C GLU A 56 7.05 -5.50 2.09
N ALA A 57 6.85 -4.49 2.92
CA ALA A 57 6.91 -3.08 2.52
C ALA A 57 7.80 -2.31 3.50
N ARG A 58 8.50 -1.29 3.00
CA ARG A 58 9.31 -0.40 3.81
C ARG A 58 8.55 0.90 4.06
N ARG A 59 8.44 1.31 5.33
CA ARG A 59 7.93 2.65 5.66
C ARG A 59 9.02 3.72 5.41
N LEU A 60 8.67 4.78 4.70
CA LEU A 60 9.59 5.87 4.33
C LEU A 60 9.51 7.09 5.26
N ALA A 61 8.34 7.38 5.82
CA ALA A 61 8.08 8.49 6.75
C ALA A 61 7.06 8.07 7.82
#